data_AF-A0A3Q9G0H3-F1
#
_entry.id   AF-A0A3Q9G0H3-F1
#
_cell.length_a   1.000
_cell.length_b   1.000
_cell.length_c   1.000
_cell.angle_alpha   90.00
_cell.angle_beta   90.00
_cell.angle_gamma   90.00
#
_symmetry.space_group_name_H-M   'P 1'
#
loop_
_entity.id
_entity.type
_entity.pdbx_description
1 polymer ?
#
loop_
_entity_poly.entity_id
_entity_poly.type
_entity_poly.pdbx_seq_one_letter_code
_entity_poly.pdbx_strand_id
1 'polypeptide(L)' 'MSRRTDDYDRSARITRDACKYAQREDSDPEFASLILGSMVEQGHREDYGTYPPDGHDFPAGR' A
#
# COMPACT_ATOMS: atom_id res chain seq x y z
N MET A 1 12.49 -16.65 6.98
CA MET A 1 11.16 -16.05 7.12
C MET A 1 10.82 -15.38 5.80
N SER A 2 9.63 -15.64 5.26
CA SER A 2 9.26 -15.23 3.92
C SER A 2 8.92 -13.74 3.92
N ARG A 3 9.53 -12.92 3.05
CA ARG A 3 9.29 -11.47 2.92
C ARG A 3 7.78 -11.10 2.94
N ARG A 4 6.94 -11.95 2.35
CA ARG A 4 5.48 -11.79 2.31
C ARG A 4 4.82 -11.75 3.69
N THR A 5 5.36 -12.48 4.68
CA THR A 5 4.80 -12.51 6.04
C THR A 5 5.12 -11.22 6.79
N ASP A 6 6.32 -10.68 6.60
CA ASP A 6 6.77 -9.44 7.24
C ASP A 6 6.01 -8.21 6.71
N ASP A 7 5.72 -8.18 5.40
CA ASP A 7 4.96 -7.09 4.77
C ASP A 7 3.48 -7.09 5.19
N TYR A 8 2.87 -8.27 5.37
CA TYR A 8 1.50 -8.39 5.88
C TYR A 8 1.38 -7.93 7.34
N ASP A 9 2.37 -8.28 8.17
CA ASP A 9 2.43 -7.80 9.56
C ASP A 9 2.61 -6.28 9.63
N ARG A 10 3.36 -5.70 8.70
CA ARG A 10 3.55 -4.25 8.60
C ARG A 10 2.28 -3.54 8.16
N SER A 11 1.60 -4.02 7.12
CA SER A 11 0.37 -3.40 6.63
C SER A 11 -0.75 -3.46 7.68
N ALA A 12 -0.89 -4.59 8.39
CA ALA A 12 -1.84 -4.71 9.49
C ALA A 12 -1.60 -3.68 10.62
N ARG A 13 -0.33 -3.39 10.95
CA ARG A 13 0.02 -2.37 11.96
C ARG A 13 -0.34 -0.96 11.50
N ILE A 14 0.00 -0.60 10.26
CA ILE A 14 -0.28 0.74 9.72
C ILE A 14 -1.79 0.97 9.64
N THR A 15 -2.56 -0.02 9.17
CA THR A 15 -4.03 0.04 9.14
C THR A 15 -4.60 0.28 10.55
N ARG A 16 -4.10 -0.46 11.55
CA ARG A 16 -4.54 -0.30 12.94
C ARG A 16 -4.25 1.09 13.49
N ASP A 17 -3.08 1.64 13.18
CA ASP A 17 -2.67 2.96 13.65
C ASP A 17 -3.44 4.08 12.96
N ALA A 18 -3.73 3.95 11.66
CA ALA A 18 -4.60 4.87 10.93
C ALA A 18 -6.03 4.91 11.50
N CYS A 19 -6.60 3.74 11.83
CA CYS A 19 -7.92 3.66 12.47
C CYS A 19 -7.92 4.30 13.87
N LYS A 20 -6.87 4.10 14.66
CA LYS A 20 -6.73 4.74 15.98
C LYS A 20 -6.56 6.26 15.86
N TYR A 21 -5.81 6.72 14.87
CA TYR A 21 -5.65 8.14 14.59
C TYR A 21 -7.00 8.78 14.29
N ALA A 22 -7.78 8.21 13.36
CA ALA A 22 -9.10 8.71 12.96
C ALA A 22 -10.17 8.72 14.08
N GLN A 23 -9.95 7.98 15.17
CA GLN A 23 -10.84 7.98 16.34
C GLN A 23 -10.55 9.11 17.33
N ARG A 24 -9.47 9.88 17.15
CA ARG A 24 -9.13 11.00 18.03
C ARG A 24 -9.97 12.21 17.66
N GLU A 25 -10.40 12.95 18.67
CA GLU A 25 -11.29 14.11 18.53
C GLU A 25 -10.66 15.26 17.70
N ASP A 26 -9.33 15.33 17.67
CA ASP A 26 -8.53 16.34 16.93
C ASP A 26 -7.82 15.74 15.71
N SER A 27 -8.36 14.65 15.15
CA SER A 27 -7.78 14.01 13.97
C SER A 27 -8.42 14.47 12.68
N ASP A 28 -7.64 14.37 11.60
CA ASP A 28 -8.14 14.55 10.24
C ASP A 28 -8.55 13.18 9.65
N PRO A 29 -9.85 12.87 9.58
CA PRO A 29 -10.33 11.60 9.03
C PRO A 29 -10.08 11.50 7.52
N GLU A 30 -9.98 12.62 6.78
CA GLU A 30 -9.67 12.61 5.35
C GLU A 30 -8.23 12.14 5.13
N PHE A 31 -7.28 12.65 5.92
CA PHE A 31 -5.91 12.16 5.92
C PHE A 31 -5.83 10.65 6.21
N ALA A 32 -6.57 10.17 7.21
CA ALA A 32 -6.60 8.73 7.53
C ALA A 32 -7.12 7.89 6.36
N SER A 33 -8.16 8.37 5.66
CA SER A 33 -8.72 7.71 4.48
C SER A 33 -7.75 7.67 3.30
N LEU A 34 -6.96 8.73 3.09
CA LEU A 34 -5.94 8.80 2.04
C LEU A 34 -4.84 7.75 2.27
N ILE A 35 -4.38 7.62 3.52
CA ILE A 35 -3.37 6.63 3.88
C ILE A 35 -3.88 5.21 3.62
N LEU A 36 -5.09 4.88 4.07
CA LEU A 36 -5.68 3.55 3.87
C LEU A 36 -5.92 3.25 2.38
N GLY A 37 -6.43 4.22 1.62
CA GLY A 37 -6.63 4.08 0.18
C GLY A 37 -5.32 3.83 -0.58
N SER A 38 -4.26 4.57 -0.25
CA SER A 38 -2.94 4.36 -0.86
C SER A 38 -2.37 2.98 -0.59
N MET A 39 -2.64 2.40 0.59
CA MET A 39 -2.17 1.05 0.92
C MET A 39 -2.88 -0.04 0.11
N VAL A 40 -4.18 0.12 -0.12
CA VAL A 40 -4.97 -0.80 -0.96
C VAL A 40 -4.48 -0.77 -2.40
N GLU A 41 -4.27 0.44 -2.95
CA GLU A 41 -3.73 0.61 -4.31
C GLU A 41 -2.32 0.02 -4.46
N GLN A 42 -1.49 0.13 -3.43
CA GLN A 42 -0.18 -0.52 -3.42
C GLN A 42 -0.31 -2.04 -3.41
N GLY A 43 -1.18 -2.61 -2.56
CA GLY A 43 -1.45 -4.05 -2.55
C GLY A 43 -1.93 -4.56 -3.90
N HIS A 44 -2.84 -3.83 -4.55
CA HIS A 44 -3.26 -4.14 -5.92
C HIS A 44 -2.09 -4.12 -6.90
N ARG A 45 -1.22 -3.11 -6.87
CA ARG A 45 -0.04 -3.06 -7.78
C ARG A 45 0.93 -4.22 -7.57
N GLU A 46 1.08 -4.69 -6.33
CA GLU A 46 1.92 -5.85 -6.00
C GLU A 46 1.28 -7.16 -6.47
N ASP A 47 -0.05 -7.29 -6.37
CA ASP A 47 -0.80 -8.48 -6.80
C ASP A 47 -0.95 -8.59 -8.32
N TYR A 48 -1.14 -7.47 -9.03
CA TYR A 48 -1.30 -7.44 -10.49
C TYR A 48 0.02 -7.44 -11.27
N GLY A 49 1.17 -7.48 -10.58
CA GLY A 49 2.49 -7.52 -11.18
C GLY A 49 3.01 -6.13 -11.52
N THR A 50 4.28 -5.89 -11.15
CA THR A 50 5.01 -4.66 -11.45
C THR A 50 4.92 -4.33 -12.93
N TYR A 51 4.56 -3.09 -13.26
CA TYR A 51 4.74 -2.57 -14.61
C TYR A 51 6.24 -2.38 -14.88
N PRO A 52 6.78 -2.89 -15.99
CA PRO A 52 6.13 -3.68 -17.03
C PRO A 52 5.93 -5.16 -16.67
N PRO A 53 4.87 -5.80 -17.20
CA PRO A 53 4.71 -7.24 -17.07
C PRO A 53 5.91 -7.99 -17.66
N ASP A 54 6.24 -9.15 -17.07
CA ASP A 54 7.31 -10.02 -17.54
C ASP A 54 7.12 -10.34 -19.04
N GLY A 55 8.13 -10.02 -19.85
CA GLY A 55 8.10 -10.19 -21.31
C GLY A 55 7.78 -8.92 -22.11
N HIS A 56 7.58 -7.77 -21.46
CA HIS A 56 7.44 -6.49 -22.16
C HIS A 56 8.79 -5.77 -22.27
N ASP A 57 9.46 -5.90 -23.42
CA ASP A 57 10.57 -5.03 -23.78
C ASP A 57 10.01 -3.62 -24.08
N PHE A 58 10.37 -2.62 -23.28
CA PHE A 58 10.21 -1.24 -23.70
C PHE A 58 11.30 -0.92 -24.72
N PRO A 59 10.99 -0.19 -25.81
CA PRO A 59 12.04 0.37 -26.64
C PRO A 59 12.86 1.33 -25.77
N ALA A 60 14.10 0.96 -25.45
CA ALA A 60 15.07 1.90 -24.91
C ALA A 60 15.16 3.03 -25.93
N GLY A 61 14.70 4.22 -25.52
CA GLY A 61 14.61 5.39 -26.37
C GLY A 61 15.92 5.61 -27.12
N ARG A 62 15.81 5.76 -28.44
CA ARG A 62 16.82 6.41 -29.26
C ARG A 62 16.79 7.91 -29.03
#